data_AF-A0A2J8SPM2-F1
#
_entry.id   AF-A0A2J8SPM2-F1
#
_cell.length_a   1.000
_cell.length_b   1.000
_cell.length_c   1.000
_cell.angle_alpha   90.00
_cell.angle_beta   90.00
_cell.angle_gamma   90.00
#
_symmetry.space_group_name_H-M   'P 1'
#
loop_
_entity.id
_entity.type
_entity.pdbx_description
1 polymer ?
#
loop_
_entity_poly.entity_id
_entity_poly.type
_entity_poly.pdbx_seq_one_letter_code
_entity_poly.pdbx_strand_id
1 'polypeptide(L)'
;MSDRSLHLEASLDKELYYHGEPLNVNVHVTNNSTKTVKKIKVSVRQYADICLFSTAQYKCPVAQLEQDDQVSPSSTFCKVYTITPLLSDNREKRGLALDGKLKHEDTNLASST
;
A
#
# COMPACT_ATOMS: atom_id res chain seq x y z
N MET A 1 -1.61 -30.52 7.05
CA MET A 1 -1.97 -29.28 6.31
C MET A 1 -3.39 -28.89 6.71
N SER A 2 -3.78 -27.61 6.66
CA SER A 2 -5.19 -27.21 6.92
C SER A 2 -5.92 -27.24 5.59
N ASP A 3 -6.99 -28.03 5.48
CA ASP A 3 -7.84 -28.08 4.27
C ASP A 3 -8.89 -26.96 4.25
N ARG A 4 -8.99 -26.20 5.34
CA ARG A 4 -9.89 -25.05 5.46
C ARG A 4 -9.23 -23.75 4.99
N SER A 5 -10.01 -22.90 4.34
CA SER A 5 -9.58 -21.67 3.68
C SER A 5 -9.36 -20.49 4.63
N LEU A 6 -8.61 -19.49 4.15
CA LEU A 6 -8.54 -18.15 4.71
C LEU A 6 -8.95 -17.18 3.60
N HIS A 7 -9.96 -16.38 3.87
CA HIS A 7 -10.47 -15.36 2.93
C HIS A 7 -10.02 -13.98 3.39
N LEU A 8 -9.56 -13.17 2.45
CA LEU A 8 -9.13 -11.79 2.65
C LEU A 8 -9.87 -10.93 1.63
N GLU A 9 -10.53 -9.89 2.11
CA GLU A 9 -11.11 -8.83 1.31
C GLU A 9 -10.52 -7.50 1.77
N ALA A 10 -10.23 -6.63 0.82
CA ALA A 10 -9.76 -5.28 1.10
C ALA A 10 -10.43 -4.29 0.14
N SER A 11 -10.78 -3.12 0.66
CA SER A 11 -11.35 -2.04 -0.12
C SER A 11 -10.82 -0.68 0.32
N LEU A 12 -10.90 0.28 -0.59
CA LEU A 12 -10.62 1.68 -0.34
C LEU A 12 -11.93 2.44 -0.22
N ASP A 13 -11.92 3.55 0.51
CA ASP A 13 -13.09 4.43 0.64
C ASP A 13 -13.35 5.26 -0.63
N LYS A 14 -12.33 5.47 -1.47
CA LYS A 14 -12.42 6.24 -2.72
C LYS A 14 -11.52 5.63 -3.81
N GLU A 15 -11.79 6.00 -5.05
CA GLU A 15 -10.98 5.62 -6.22
C GLU A 15 -9.86 6.64 -6.50
N LEU A 16 -10.11 7.93 -6.20
CA LEU A 16 -9.18 9.04 -6.42
C LEU A 16 -8.82 9.70 -5.08
N TYR A 17 -7.53 9.93 -4.88
CA TYR A 17 -6.97 10.65 -3.74
C TYR A 17 -6.07 11.78 -4.20
N TYR A 18 -6.03 12.85 -3.42
CA TYR A 18 -5.07 13.94 -3.64
C TYR A 18 -3.78 13.70 -2.84
N HIS A 19 -2.68 14.34 -3.28
CA HIS A 19 -1.42 14.30 -2.54
C HIS A 19 -1.60 14.82 -1.10
N GLY A 20 -1.10 14.05 -0.14
CA GLY A 20 -1.25 14.34 1.29
C GLY A 20 -2.57 13.89 1.92
N GLU A 21 -3.52 13.40 1.12
CA GLU A 21 -4.75 12.81 1.65
C GLU A 21 -4.48 11.41 2.25
N PRO A 22 -4.99 11.10 3.45
CA PRO A 22 -4.90 9.76 4.02
C PRO A 22 -5.76 8.74 3.25
N LEU A 23 -5.21 7.57 2.98
CA LEU A 23 -5.95 6.45 2.39
C LEU A 23 -6.51 5.56 3.50
N ASN A 24 -7.81 5.28 3.46
CA ASN A 24 -8.45 4.35 4.38
C ASN A 24 -8.63 2.98 3.71
N VAL A 25 -7.88 1.99 4.19
CA VAL A 25 -7.91 0.61 3.71
C VAL A 25 -8.75 -0.21 4.67
N ASN A 26 -9.97 -0.56 4.27
CA ASN A 26 -10.79 -1.51 4.98
C ASN A 26 -10.29 -2.92 4.69
N VAL A 27 -9.97 -3.69 5.73
CA VAL A 27 -9.49 -5.07 5.63
C VAL A 27 -10.42 -5.98 6.41
N HIS A 28 -10.99 -6.95 5.70
CA HIS A 28 -11.80 -8.03 6.27
C HIS A 28 -11.08 -9.36 6.07
N VAL A 29 -10.84 -10.09 7.16
CA VAL A 29 -10.27 -11.45 7.14
C VAL A 29 -11.28 -12.42 7.73
N THR A 30 -11.62 -13.48 7.00
CA THR A 30 -12.35 -14.64 7.51
C THR A 30 -11.39 -15.83 7.55
N ASN A 31 -10.92 -16.19 8.75
CA ASN A 31 -9.96 -17.26 8.94
C ASN A 31 -10.66 -18.56 9.36
N ASN A 32 -11.04 -19.40 8.39
CA ASN A 32 -11.59 -20.72 8.68
C ASN A 32 -10.49 -21.78 8.89
N SER A 33 -9.22 -21.42 8.68
CA SER A 33 -8.07 -22.31 8.81
C SER A 33 -7.77 -22.67 10.27
N THR A 34 -6.87 -23.64 10.47
CA THR A 34 -6.35 -24.00 11.80
C THR A 34 -5.13 -23.18 12.23
N LYS A 35 -4.70 -22.19 11.42
CA LYS A 35 -3.50 -21.38 11.66
C LYS A 35 -3.87 -19.95 12.03
N THR A 36 -3.05 -19.33 12.87
CA THR A 36 -3.18 -17.92 13.26
C THR A 36 -2.46 -17.01 12.26
N VAL A 37 -3.11 -15.93 11.83
CA VAL A 37 -2.44 -14.81 11.15
C VAL A 37 -1.68 -14.02 12.21
N LYS A 38 -0.36 -13.85 12.03
CA LYS A 38 0.50 -13.23 13.05
C LYS A 38 0.48 -11.71 13.04
N LYS A 39 0.35 -11.12 11.84
CA LYS A 39 0.43 -9.68 11.61
C LYS A 39 -0.19 -9.32 10.27
N ILE A 40 -0.58 -8.07 10.15
CA ILE A 40 -1.12 -7.48 8.92
C ILE A 40 -0.21 -6.31 8.52
N LYS A 41 0.19 -6.31 7.24
CA LYS A 41 1.02 -5.26 6.65
C LYS A 41 0.34 -4.64 5.45
N VAL A 42 0.12 -3.34 5.51
CA VAL A 42 -0.42 -2.53 4.41
C VAL A 42 0.73 -1.77 3.75
N SER A 43 0.79 -1.77 2.43
CA SER A 43 1.84 -1.04 1.70
C SER A 43 1.31 -0.36 0.45
N VAL A 44 1.59 0.93 0.31
CA VAL A 44 1.40 1.68 -0.94
C VAL A 44 2.70 1.59 -1.73
N ARG A 45 2.61 1.21 -3.00
CA ARG A 45 3.77 1.05 -3.89
C ARG A 45 3.54 1.82 -5.17
N GLN A 46 4.54 2.59 -5.56
CA GLN A 46 4.59 3.22 -6.87
C GLN A 46 5.21 2.24 -7.86
N TYR A 47 4.56 2.10 -9.01
CA TYR A 47 5.08 1.39 -10.17
C TYR A 47 5.35 2.43 -11.25
N ALA A 48 6.57 2.42 -11.79
CA ALA A 48 6.97 3.30 -12.87
C ALA A 48 7.49 2.45 -14.03
N ASP A 49 6.71 2.43 -15.11
CA ASP A 49 7.06 1.77 -16.37
C ASP A 49 7.68 2.81 -17.32
N ILE A 50 8.94 2.61 -17.66
CA ILE A 50 9.70 3.49 -18.55
C ILE A 50 9.84 2.79 -19.91
N CYS A 51 9.19 3.36 -20.92
CA CYS A 51 9.18 2.86 -22.28
C CYS A 51 9.78 3.91 -23.23
N LEU A 52 11.11 3.96 -23.32
CA LEU A 52 11.86 4.86 -24.22
C LEU A 52 12.51 4.09 -25.37
N PHE A 53 13.50 3.25 -25.06
CA PHE A 53 14.20 2.37 -26.02
C PHE A 53 14.01 0.89 -25.68
N SER A 54 13.92 0.57 -24.40
CA SER A 54 13.54 -0.72 -23.85
C SER A 54 12.61 -0.50 -22.67
N THR A 55 11.78 -1.51 -22.36
CA THR A 55 10.87 -1.45 -21.21
C THR A 55 11.65 -1.74 -19.93
N ALA A 56 11.64 -0.79 -19.01
CA ALA A 56 12.14 -0.96 -17.64
C ALA A 56 11.03 -0.67 -16.64
N GLN A 57 10.89 -1.51 -15.62
CA GLN A 57 9.89 -1.35 -14.57
C GLN A 57 10.56 -1.13 -13.22
N TYR A 58 10.19 -0.05 -12.55
CA TYR A 58 10.64 0.29 -11.20
C TYR A 58 9.48 0.13 -10.22
N LYS A 59 9.77 -0.48 -9.07
CA LYS A 59 8.79 -0.74 -8.01
C LYS A 59 9.31 -0.23 -6.67
N CYS A 60 8.66 0.79 -6.13
CA CYS A 60 9.11 1.47 -4.93
C CYS A 60 7.99 1.56 -3.88
N PRO A 61 8.16 0.97 -2.69
CA PRO A 61 7.24 1.23 -1.58
C PRO A 61 7.32 2.69 -1.15
N VAL A 62 6.18 3.40 -1.19
CA VAL A 62 6.07 4.82 -0.82
C VAL A 62 5.44 5.03 0.56
N ALA A 63 4.69 4.05 1.06
CA ALA A 63 4.27 4.03 2.46
C ALA A 63 4.08 2.58 2.91
N GLN A 64 4.42 2.28 4.16
CA GLN A 64 4.20 0.96 4.75
C GLN A 64 3.72 1.10 6.19
N LEU A 65 2.69 0.34 6.55
CA LEU A 65 2.18 0.21 7.90
C LEU A 65 2.17 -1.28 8.25
N GLU A 66 2.71 -1.62 9.41
CA GLU A 66 2.71 -2.99 9.94
C GLU A 66 2.12 -2.97 11.34
N GLN A 67 1.12 -3.83 11.58
CA GLN A 67 0.46 -3.96 12.87
C GLN A 67 0.44 -5.44 13.27
N ASP A 68 0.69 -5.72 14.55
CA ASP A 68 0.63 -7.05 15.15
C ASP A 68 -0.82 -7.50 15.42
N ASP A 69 -1.73 -7.14 14.51
CA ASP A 69 -3.11 -7.60 14.56
C ASP A 69 -3.15 -9.09 14.20
N GLN A 70 -3.50 -9.91 15.19
CA GLN A 70 -3.60 -11.35 15.04
C GLN A 70 -5.03 -11.78 14.72
N VAL A 71 -5.16 -12.74 13.81
CA VAL A 71 -6.46 -13.36 13.48
C VAL A 71 -6.39 -14.84 13.85
N SER A 72 -7.09 -15.18 14.93
CA SER A 72 -7.16 -16.53 15.47
C SER A 72 -7.81 -17.52 14.49
N PRO A 73 -7.54 -18.83 14.62
CA PRO A 73 -8.26 -19.86 13.88
C PRO A 73 -9.77 -19.76 14.10
N SER A 74 -10.55 -20.05 13.06
CA SER A 74 -12.03 -20.02 13.10
C SER A 74 -12.62 -18.68 13.58
N SER A 75 -12.00 -17.55 13.21
CA SER A 75 -12.46 -16.21 13.59
C SER A 75 -12.49 -15.25 12.41
N THR A 76 -13.26 -14.17 12.55
CA THR A 76 -13.29 -13.05 11.61
C THR A 76 -12.62 -11.81 12.21
N PHE A 77 -12.05 -10.98 11.35
CA PHE A 77 -11.39 -9.73 11.72
C PHE A 77 -11.78 -8.64 10.72
N CYS A 78 -12.08 -7.45 11.21
CA CYS A 78 -12.40 -6.29 10.40
C CYS A 78 -11.74 -5.05 11.02
N LYS A 79 -10.92 -4.34 10.25
CA LYS A 79 -10.24 -3.13 10.68
C LYS A 79 -9.98 -2.21 9.50
N VAL A 80 -10.05 -0.91 9.75
CA VAL A 80 -9.63 0.12 8.79
C VAL A 80 -8.23 0.59 9.17
N TYR A 81 -7.31 0.54 8.20
CA TYR A 81 -5.96 1.08 8.32
C TYR A 81 -5.87 2.41 7.57
N THR A 82 -5.28 3.42 8.21
CA THR A 82 -5.03 4.72 7.57
C THR A 82 -3.56 4.83 7.20
N ILE A 83 -3.25 5.18 5.96
CA ILE A 83 -1.88 5.32 5.46
C ILE A 83 -1.77 6.51 4.49
N THR A 84 -0.74 7.35 4.65
CA THR A 84 -0.56 8.55 3.83
C THR A 84 0.79 8.49 3.10
N PRO A 85 0.82 8.32 1.78
CA PRO A 85 2.06 8.35 1.00
C PRO A 85 2.52 9.79 0.81
N LEU A 86 3.66 10.15 1.42
CA LEU A 86 4.24 11.49 1.34
C LEU A 86 5.65 11.44 0.75
N LEU A 87 6.00 12.43 -0.07
CA LEU A 87 7.38 12.54 -0.58
C LEU A 87 8.38 12.79 0.56
N SER A 88 8.00 13.51 1.62
CA SER A 88 8.87 13.79 2.78
C SER A 88 9.53 12.53 3.33
N ASP A 89 8.79 11.42 3.37
CA ASP A 89 9.21 10.16 3.97
C ASP A 89 10.01 9.28 2.98
N ASN A 90 10.17 9.76 1.74
CA ASN A 90 10.72 9.01 0.63
C ASN A 90 11.86 9.76 -0.09
N ARG A 91 12.28 10.94 0.39
CA ARG A 91 13.28 11.80 -0.26
C ARG A 91 14.62 11.12 -0.55
N GLU A 92 15.02 10.16 0.28
CA GLU A 92 16.30 9.46 0.16
C GLU A 92 16.25 8.24 -0.78
N LYS A 93 15.05 7.82 -1.21
CA LYS A 93 14.88 6.65 -2.06
C LYS A 93 15.19 6.98 -3.52
N ARG A 94 15.85 6.05 -4.19
CA ARG A 94 16.16 6.11 -5.63
C ARG A 94 15.12 5.33 -6.42
N GLY A 95 14.92 5.68 -7.69
CA GLY A 95 14.00 4.98 -8.59
C GLY A 95 12.51 5.27 -8.33
N LEU A 96 12.21 6.37 -7.62
CA LEU A 96 10.87 6.91 -7.48
C LEU A 96 10.58 7.86 -8.65
N ALA A 97 9.36 7.79 -9.17
CA ALA A 97 8.84 8.80 -10.07
C ALA A 97 8.31 9.98 -9.25
N LEU A 98 8.72 11.19 -9.61
CA LEU A 98 8.30 12.44 -8.99
C LEU A 98 7.60 13.30 -10.04
N ASP A 99 6.67 14.14 -9.59
CA ASP A 99 6.13 15.19 -10.46
C ASP A 99 7.25 16.16 -10.87
N GLY A 100 7.10 16.76 -12.05
CA GLY A 100 8.07 17.73 -12.58
C GLY A 100 8.32 18.86 -11.57
N LYS A 101 9.60 19.24 -11.38
CA LYS A 101 9.99 20.28 -10.43
C LYS A 101 10.38 21.57 -11.16
N LEU A 102 9.68 22.67 -10.85
CA LEU A 102 10.13 24.02 -11.22
C LEU A 102 11.17 24.52 -10.20
N LYS A 103 12.08 25.40 -10.63
CA LYS A 103 13.33 25.74 -9.90
C LYS A 103 13.17 26.11 -8.42
N HIS A 104 12.02 26.63 -8.01
CA HIS A 104 11.77 27.10 -6.64
C HIS A 104 10.51 26.50 -5.99
N GLU A 105 9.90 25.49 -6.62
CA GLU A 105 8.69 24.87 -6.07
C GLU A 105 8.98 23.51 -5.45
N ASP A 106 8.20 23.17 -4.43
CA ASP A 106 8.15 21.81 -3.91
C ASP A 106 7.57 20.86 -4.96
N THR A 107 8.01 19.60 -4.92
CA THR A 107 7.50 18.52 -5.79
C THR A 107 6.80 17.47 -4.94
N ASN A 108 6.04 16.59 -5.59
CA ASN A 108 5.33 15.48 -4.97
C ASN A 108 5.76 14.15 -5.62
N LEU A 109 5.25 13.04 -5.06
CA LEU A 109 5.28 11.76 -5.77
C LEU A 109 4.54 11.94 -7.11
N ALA A 110 5.00 11.27 -8.17
CA ALA A 110 4.33 11.36 -9.46
C ALA A 110 2.87 10.92 -9.36
N SER A 111 1.98 11.71 -9.97
CA SER A 111 0.56 11.38 -10.10
C SER A 111 0.35 10.18 -11.05
N SER A 112 -0.73 9.42 -10.86
CA SER A 112 -1.09 8.31 -11.75
C SER A 112 -1.41 8.81 -13.17
N THR A 113 -0.91 8.11 -14.19
CA THR A 113 -1.06 8.41 -15.62
C THR A 113 -1.94 7.40 -16.34
#